data_AF-A0A2P8F6W6-F1
#
_entry.id   AF-A0A2P8F6W6-F1
#
_cell.length_a   1.000
_cell.length_b   1.000
_cell.length_c   1.000
_cell.angle_alpha   90.00
_cell.angle_beta   90.00
_cell.angle_gamma   90.00
#
_symmetry.space_group_name_H-M   'P 1'
#
loop_
_entity.id
_entity.type
_entity.pdbx_description
1 polymer ?
#
loop_
_entity_poly.entity_id
_entity_poly.type
_entity_poly.pdbx_seq_one_letter_code
_entity_poly.pdbx_strand_id
1 'polypeptide(L)'
;MVKRGRKRKDGYTLYRRSDNGSFAMRISLPGHLQFRFGLGTFDETEAKALADEKFLETKILAKNELLPGVASFDVLAGAFLQVMATKAENDPSRLKGYRYSKGVVERYLVRFFGRAPVTVIQHKQLMEYLDWRSTYWTEGPGVGEKWIYYQRAGISVVSAGA
;
A
#
# COMPACT_ATOMS: atom_id res chain seq x y z
N MET A 1 -12.89 8.19 -25.14
CA MET A 1 -14.09 8.92 -24.66
C MET A 1 -14.82 8.09 -23.62
N VAL A 2 -14.82 8.49 -22.34
CA VAL A 2 -15.59 7.80 -21.29
C VAL A 2 -17.02 8.35 -21.36
N LYS A 3 -18.00 7.51 -21.75
CA LYS A 3 -19.42 7.88 -21.69
C LYS A 3 -19.77 8.21 -20.24
N ARG A 4 -20.28 9.42 -19.98
CA ARG A 4 -20.69 9.92 -18.66
C ARG A 4 -21.70 8.95 -18.04
N GLY A 5 -21.26 8.12 -17.10
CA GLY A 5 -22.17 7.30 -16.28
C GLY A 5 -23.13 8.21 -15.52
N ARG A 6 -24.43 7.86 -15.52
CA ARG A 6 -25.46 8.53 -14.71
C ARG A 6 -25.03 8.45 -13.24
N LYS A 7 -24.87 9.60 -12.57
CA LYS A 7 -24.80 9.65 -11.10
C LYS A 7 -26.14 9.11 -10.58
N ARG A 8 -26.14 7.90 -10.01
CA ARG A 8 -27.24 7.49 -9.14
C ARG A 8 -27.13 8.21 -7.80
N LYS A 9 -28.25 8.29 -7.09
CA LYS A 9 -28.38 8.92 -5.77
C LYS A 9 -27.62 8.16 -4.67
N ASP A 10 -27.02 7.02 -5.03
CA ASP A 10 -26.60 5.94 -4.12
C ASP A 10 -25.14 6.04 -3.65
N GLY A 11 -24.42 7.13 -3.99
CA GLY A 11 -23.07 7.39 -3.47
C GLY A 11 -21.91 6.79 -4.29
N TYR A 12 -22.20 6.09 -5.39
CA TYR A 12 -21.20 5.59 -6.34
C TYR A 12 -21.62 5.82 -7.81
N THR A 13 -20.64 5.74 -8.72
CA THR A 13 -20.83 5.83 -10.18
C THR A 13 -20.50 4.51 -10.84
N LEU A 14 -21.48 3.90 -11.50
CA LEU A 14 -21.30 2.72 -12.34
C LEU A 14 -21.01 3.14 -13.80
N TYR A 15 -20.03 2.51 -14.45
CA TYR A 15 -19.68 2.79 -15.83
C TYR A 15 -19.16 1.54 -16.55
N ARG A 16 -19.34 1.50 -17.87
CA ARG A 16 -18.80 0.44 -18.73
C ARG A 16 -17.38 0.83 -19.15
N ARG A 17 -16.41 -0.08 -19.00
CA ARG A 17 -15.03 0.19 -19.42
C ARG A 17 -14.92 0.13 -20.95
N SER A 18 -14.05 0.96 -21.51
CA SER A 18 -13.84 1.04 -22.95
C SER A 18 -12.86 -0.01 -23.49
N ASP A 19 -12.04 -0.61 -22.62
CA ASP A 19 -11.01 -1.58 -22.98
C ASP A 19 -11.60 -2.98 -23.21
N ASN A 20 -12.32 -3.51 -22.23
CA ASN A 20 -12.86 -4.87 -22.27
C ASN A 20 -14.40 -4.91 -22.32
N GLY A 21 -15.08 -3.77 -22.12
CA GLY A 21 -16.54 -3.69 -22.10
C GLY A 21 -17.19 -4.15 -20.79
N SER A 22 -16.43 -4.54 -19.76
CA SER A 22 -16.98 -4.96 -18.46
C SER A 22 -17.43 -3.75 -17.65
N PHE A 23 -18.32 -3.95 -16.68
CA PHE A 23 -18.71 -2.92 -15.74
C PHE A 23 -17.62 -2.67 -14.69
N ALA A 24 -17.52 -1.41 -14.29
CA ALA A 24 -16.67 -0.92 -13.22
C ALA A 24 -17.43 0.14 -12.42
N MET A 25 -17.07 0.31 -11.15
CA MET A 25 -17.65 1.31 -10.28
C MET A 25 -16.60 2.24 -9.71
N ARG A 26 -17.06 3.39 -9.24
CA ARG A 26 -16.27 4.43 -8.62
C ARG A 26 -17.01 4.97 -7.40
N ILE A 27 -16.37 4.94 -6.24
CA ILE A 27 -16.96 5.43 -4.99
C ILE A 27 -16.24 6.70 -4.56
N SER A 28 -17.00 7.72 -4.20
CA SER A 28 -16.48 8.94 -3.58
C SER A 28 -17.08 9.07 -2.19
N LEU A 29 -16.28 8.83 -1.15
CA LEU A 29 -16.68 9.04 0.24
C LEU A 29 -16.10 10.37 0.75
N PRO A 30 -16.85 11.18 1.52
CA PRO A 30 -16.31 12.39 2.12
C PRO A 30 -15.07 12.10 2.98
N GLY A 31 -14.02 12.89 2.83
CA GLY A 31 -12.77 12.70 3.59
C GLY A 31 -11.86 11.57 3.08
N HIS A 32 -12.26 10.81 2.05
CA HIS A 32 -11.45 9.74 1.47
C HIS A 32 -11.15 9.97 -0.01
N LEU A 33 -10.05 9.38 -0.47
CA LEU A 33 -9.75 9.30 -1.90
C LEU A 33 -10.81 8.47 -2.63
N GLN A 34 -10.88 8.67 -3.95
CA GLN A 34 -11.82 7.96 -4.79
C GLN A 34 -11.42 6.50 -4.98
N PHE A 35 -12.32 5.56 -4.66
CA PHE A 35 -12.12 4.13 -4.88
C PHE A 35 -12.61 3.72 -6.26
N ARG A 36 -11.92 2.79 -6.92
CA ARG A 36 -12.28 2.25 -8.24
C ARG A 36 -12.24 0.73 -8.19
N PHE A 37 -13.32 0.09 -8.60
CA PHE A 37 -13.41 -1.37 -8.63
C PHE A 37 -13.87 -1.83 -10.02
N GLY A 38 -13.22 -2.84 -10.58
CA GLY A 38 -13.80 -3.63 -11.67
C GLY A 38 -14.83 -4.60 -11.10
N LEU A 39 -15.97 -4.77 -11.76
CA LEU A 39 -17.03 -5.70 -11.34
C LEU A 39 -16.98 -7.03 -12.09
N GLY A 40 -16.18 -7.13 -13.15
CA GLY A 40 -15.97 -8.39 -13.88
C GLY A 40 -17.14 -8.90 -14.71
N THR A 41 -18.32 -8.28 -14.60
CA THR A 41 -19.53 -8.68 -15.37
C THR A 41 -19.82 -7.72 -16.54
N PHE A 42 -20.52 -8.25 -17.54
CA PHE A 42 -21.09 -7.51 -18.67
C PHE A 42 -22.59 -7.25 -18.52
N ASP A 43 -23.23 -7.88 -17.53
CA ASP A 43 -24.65 -7.71 -17.23
C ASP A 43 -24.83 -6.50 -16.30
N GLU A 44 -25.71 -5.57 -16.70
CA GLU A 44 -25.98 -4.36 -15.92
C GLU A 44 -26.72 -4.66 -14.61
N THR A 45 -27.54 -5.71 -14.57
CA THR A 45 -28.30 -6.08 -13.38
C THR A 45 -27.39 -6.69 -12.32
N GLU A 46 -26.56 -7.66 -12.73
CA GLU A 46 -25.51 -8.23 -11.89
C GLU A 46 -24.51 -7.16 -11.42
N ALA A 47 -24.11 -6.26 -12.33
CA ALA A 47 -23.22 -5.16 -11.98
C ALA A 47 -23.79 -4.24 -10.90
N LYS A 48 -25.11 -3.99 -10.90
CA LYS A 48 -25.76 -3.18 -9.85
C LYS A 48 -25.72 -3.88 -8.51
N ALA A 49 -26.08 -5.16 -8.45
CA ALA A 49 -26.03 -5.94 -7.21
C ALA A 49 -24.61 -5.96 -6.61
N LEU A 50 -23.60 -6.25 -7.43
CA LEU A 50 -22.19 -6.24 -7.01
C LEU A 50 -21.71 -4.85 -6.57
N ALA A 51 -22.20 -3.79 -7.22
CA ALA A 51 -21.85 -2.43 -6.87
C ALA A 51 -22.46 -2.00 -5.53
N ASP A 52 -23.71 -2.39 -5.26
CA ASP A 52 -24.39 -2.11 -3.99
C ASP A 52 -23.68 -2.80 -2.81
N GLU A 53 -23.31 -4.07 -2.98
CA GLU A 53 -22.54 -4.83 -1.98
C GLU A 53 -21.20 -4.17 -1.68
N LYS A 54 -20.39 -3.90 -2.71
CA LYS A 54 -19.09 -3.23 -2.55
C LYS A 54 -19.22 -1.83 -1.94
N PHE A 55 -20.28 -1.10 -2.27
CA PHE A 55 -20.50 0.22 -1.70
C PHE A 55 -20.79 0.13 -0.19
N LEU A 56 -21.66 -0.78 0.23
CA LEU A 56 -21.96 -0.99 1.65
C LEU A 56 -20.72 -1.43 2.43
N GLU A 57 -19.96 -2.40 1.90
CA GLU A 57 -18.70 -2.86 2.49
C GLU A 57 -17.72 -1.69 2.67
N THR A 58 -17.47 -0.95 1.58
CA THR A 58 -16.55 0.21 1.60
C THR A 58 -17.02 1.27 2.60
N LYS A 59 -18.32 1.53 2.70
CA LYS A 59 -18.89 2.49 3.64
C LYS A 59 -18.77 2.03 5.09
N ILE A 60 -18.97 0.73 5.38
CA ILE A 60 -18.80 0.15 6.71
C ILE A 60 -17.33 0.24 7.14
N LEU A 61 -16.40 -0.14 6.25
CA LEU A 61 -14.97 0.01 6.48
C LEU A 61 -14.60 1.48 6.76
N ALA A 62 -15.20 2.42 6.04
CA ALA A 62 -14.94 3.86 6.21
C ALA A 62 -15.39 4.35 7.57
N LYS A 63 -16.61 3.98 7.96
CA LYS A 63 -17.19 4.33 9.25
C LYS A 63 -16.35 3.82 10.42
N ASN A 64 -15.73 2.66 10.25
CA ASN A 64 -14.90 2.02 11.27
C ASN A 64 -13.42 2.44 11.20
N GLU A 65 -13.06 3.40 10.35
CA GLU A 65 -11.65 3.80 10.09
C GLU A 65 -10.76 2.63 9.60
N LEU A 66 -11.39 1.56 9.13
CA LEU A 66 -10.76 0.36 8.57
C LEU A 66 -10.71 0.41 7.05
N LEU A 67 -11.05 1.55 6.43
CA LEU A 67 -10.87 1.70 4.99
C LEU A 67 -9.40 1.41 4.71
N PRO A 68 -9.10 0.36 3.94
CA PRO A 68 -7.76 0.22 3.45
C PRO A 68 -7.51 1.44 2.61
N GLY A 69 -6.66 2.33 3.14
CA GLY A 69 -6.17 3.44 2.38
C GLY A 69 -5.69 2.86 1.06
N VAL A 70 -6.17 3.41 -0.06
CA VAL A 70 -5.55 3.24 -1.38
C VAL A 70 -4.08 3.70 -1.35
N ALA A 71 -3.60 4.20 -0.20
CA ALA A 71 -2.21 4.35 0.12
C ALA A 71 -1.48 3.02 -0.11
N SER A 72 -0.58 3.09 -1.07
CA SER A 72 0.42 2.08 -1.31
C SER A 72 1.30 1.87 -0.07
N PHE A 73 1.93 0.70 0.00
CA PHE A 73 2.80 0.32 1.10
C PHE A 73 3.88 1.38 1.37
N ASP A 74 4.50 1.94 0.34
CA ASP A 74 5.50 3.00 0.46
C ASP A 74 4.99 4.25 1.20
N VAL A 75 3.77 4.71 0.91
CA VAL A 75 3.14 5.85 1.56
C VAL A 75 2.90 5.56 3.05
N LEU A 76 2.35 4.39 3.36
CA LEU A 76 2.07 3.99 4.75
C LEU A 76 3.35 3.73 5.54
N ALA A 77 4.35 3.14 4.91
CA ALA A 77 5.68 2.93 5.48
C ALA A 77 6.35 4.27 5.81
N GLY A 78 6.25 5.27 4.92
CA GLY A 78 6.73 6.62 5.18
C GLY A 78 6.06 7.27 6.39
N ALA A 79 4.72 7.20 6.47
CA ALA A 79 3.97 7.71 7.62
C ALA A 79 4.34 6.99 8.93
N PHE A 80 4.52 5.68 8.89
CA PHE A 80 4.99 4.88 10.03
C PHE A 80 6.38 5.34 10.52
N LEU A 81 7.33 5.50 9.60
CA LEU A 81 8.68 5.96 9.94
C LEU A 81 8.68 7.38 10.50
N GLN A 82 7.81 8.26 10.01
CA GLN A 82 7.66 9.61 10.55
C GLN A 82 7.16 9.59 12.00
N VAL A 83 6.14 8.78 12.32
CA VAL A 83 5.66 8.62 13.70
C VAL A 83 6.76 8.07 14.61
N MET A 84 7.54 7.10 14.11
CA MET A 84 8.69 6.55 14.85
C MET A 84 9.80 7.58 15.06
N ALA A 85 10.07 8.43 14.07
CA ALA A 85 11.05 9.51 14.17
C ALA A 85 10.63 10.52 15.24
N THR A 86 9.39 11.01 15.20
CA THR A 86 8.86 11.94 16.21
C THR A 86 8.90 11.35 17.62
N LYS A 87 8.60 10.05 17.78
CA LYS A 87 8.73 9.37 19.07
C LYS A 87 10.18 9.27 19.53
N ALA A 88 11.13 9.07 18.63
CA ALA A 88 12.56 9.00 18.93
C ALA A 88 13.19 10.36 19.24
N GLU A 89 12.67 11.44 18.64
CA GLU A 89 13.07 12.82 18.97
C GLU A 89 12.69 13.18 20.41
N ASN A 90 11.51 12.74 20.86
CA ASN A 90 11.01 12.99 22.21
C ASN A 90 11.58 12.02 23.26
N ASP A 91 12.10 10.85 22.85
CA ASP A 91 12.62 9.81 23.73
C ASP A 91 13.87 9.15 23.10
N PRO A 92 15.09 9.54 23.55
CA PRO A 92 16.35 9.01 23.01
C PRO A 92 16.49 7.48 23.11
N SER A 93 15.79 6.82 24.04
CA SER A 93 15.83 5.35 24.15
C SER A 93 15.24 4.66 22.91
N ARG A 94 14.34 5.33 22.19
CA ARG A 94 13.67 4.83 20.99
C ARG A 94 14.46 5.05 19.71
N LEU A 95 15.52 5.86 19.75
CA LEU A 95 16.34 6.20 18.58
C LEU A 95 16.95 4.96 17.92
N LYS A 96 17.41 3.99 18.72
CA LYS A 96 17.95 2.72 18.22
C LYS A 96 16.89 1.93 17.45
N GLY A 97 15.69 1.83 18.02
CA GLY A 97 14.55 1.15 17.37
C GLY A 97 14.15 1.83 16.06
N TYR A 98 14.05 3.16 16.05
CA TYR A 98 13.77 3.93 14.83
C TYR A 98 14.82 3.68 13.74
N ARG A 99 16.13 3.79 14.05
CA ARG A 99 17.20 3.57 13.07
C ARG A 99 17.16 2.15 12.46
N TYR A 100 16.93 1.15 13.30
CA TYR A 100 16.79 -0.23 12.85
C TYR A 100 15.57 -0.39 11.93
N SER A 101 14.39 0.05 12.38
CA SER A 101 13.15 -0.04 11.60
C SER A 101 13.27 0.71 10.28
N LYS A 102 13.86 1.91 10.27
CA LYS A 102 14.11 2.68 9.05
C LYS A 102 14.95 1.88 8.05
N GLY A 103 16.08 1.31 8.49
CA GLY A 103 16.94 0.51 7.64
C GLY A 103 16.24 -0.72 7.04
N VAL A 104 15.43 -1.44 7.83
CA VAL A 104 14.68 -2.62 7.35
C VAL A 104 13.55 -2.22 6.40
N VAL A 105 12.79 -1.19 6.75
CA VAL A 105 11.64 -0.72 5.97
C VAL A 105 12.11 -0.20 4.61
N GLU A 106 13.09 0.70 4.57
CA GLU A 106 13.55 1.31 3.31
C GLU A 106 14.26 0.29 2.41
N ARG A 107 15.09 -0.58 2.98
CA ARG A 107 15.90 -1.52 2.19
C ARG A 107 15.12 -2.70 1.65
N TYR A 108 14.24 -3.28 2.45
CA TYR A 108 13.58 -4.53 2.10
C TYR A 108 12.10 -4.32 1.78
N LEU A 109 11.36 -3.73 2.71
CA LEU A 109 9.90 -3.71 2.62
C LEU A 109 9.41 -2.75 1.54
N VAL A 110 9.93 -1.52 1.50
CA VAL A 110 9.59 -0.53 0.48
C VAL A 110 10.15 -0.94 -0.89
N ARG A 111 11.36 -1.51 -0.96
CA ARG A 111 11.90 -2.00 -2.24
C ARG A 111 11.09 -3.15 -2.84
N PHE A 112 10.54 -4.04 -2.00
CA PHE A 112 9.76 -5.18 -2.49
C PHE A 112 8.29 -4.84 -2.71
N PHE A 113 7.59 -4.32 -1.70
CA PHE A 113 6.15 -4.03 -1.78
C PHE A 113 5.84 -2.72 -2.49
N GLY A 114 6.72 -1.71 -2.37
CA GLY A 114 6.64 -0.44 -3.10
C GLY A 114 5.24 0.16 -3.17
N ARG A 115 4.72 0.29 -4.39
CA ARG A 115 3.40 0.88 -4.67
C ARG A 115 2.22 -0.08 -4.51
N ALA A 116 2.44 -1.31 -4.05
CA ALA A 116 1.37 -2.28 -3.83
C ALA A 116 0.40 -1.75 -2.76
N PRO A 117 -0.92 -1.80 -3.00
CA PRO A 117 -1.90 -1.56 -1.94
C PRO A 117 -1.73 -2.60 -0.84
N VAL A 118 -1.80 -2.18 0.42
CA VAL A 118 -1.60 -3.10 1.57
C VAL A 118 -2.62 -4.23 1.58
N THR A 119 -3.82 -4.01 1.04
CA THR A 119 -4.87 -5.05 0.89
C THR A 119 -4.48 -6.21 -0.02
N VAL A 120 -3.53 -5.99 -0.93
CA VAL A 120 -3.06 -7.01 -1.86
C VAL A 120 -1.94 -7.85 -1.24
N ILE A 121 -1.34 -7.40 -0.13
CA ILE A 121 -0.31 -8.15 0.59
C ILE A 121 -0.98 -9.28 1.36
N GLN A 122 -1.09 -10.43 0.71
CA GLN A 122 -1.62 -11.67 1.28
C GLN A 122 -0.48 -12.66 1.52
N HIS A 123 -0.82 -13.85 2.02
CA HIS A 123 0.16 -14.89 2.36
C HIS A 123 1.11 -15.20 1.20
N LYS A 124 0.62 -15.25 -0.04
CA LYS A 124 1.44 -15.49 -1.22
C LYS A 124 2.56 -14.45 -1.38
N GLN A 125 2.22 -13.16 -1.33
CA GLN A 125 3.20 -12.07 -1.46
C GLN A 125 4.19 -12.04 -0.29
N LEU A 126 3.77 -12.49 0.89
CA LEU A 126 4.68 -12.63 2.03
C LEU A 126 5.70 -13.76 1.80
N MET A 127 5.30 -14.89 1.22
CA MET A 127 6.23 -15.97 0.88
C MET A 127 7.22 -15.56 -0.21
N GLU A 128 6.74 -14.88 -1.26
CA GLU A 128 7.59 -14.32 -2.32
C GLU A 128 8.61 -13.31 -1.75
N TYR A 129 8.17 -12.48 -0.79
CA TYR A 129 9.06 -11.56 -0.08
C TYR A 129 10.16 -12.28 0.71
N LEU A 130 9.82 -13.35 1.42
CA LEU A 130 10.78 -14.12 2.22
C LEU A 130 11.83 -14.78 1.33
N ASP A 131 11.40 -15.36 0.22
CA ASP A 131 12.29 -15.96 -0.78
C ASP A 131 13.25 -14.91 -1.36
N TRP A 132 12.70 -13.80 -1.86
CA TRP A 132 13.49 -12.67 -2.36
C TRP A 132 14.46 -12.10 -1.32
N ARG A 133 14.04 -12.00 -0.06
CA ARG A 133 14.88 -11.49 1.01
C ARG A 133 16.02 -12.43 1.34
N SER A 134 15.80 -13.74 1.23
CA SER A 134 16.84 -14.75 1.49
C SER A 134 18.00 -14.64 0.50
N THR A 135 17.70 -14.30 -0.75
CA THR A 135 18.68 -14.14 -1.84
C THR A 135 19.14 -12.69 -2.04
N TYR A 136 18.65 -11.74 -1.24
CA TYR A 136 18.88 -10.30 -1.43
C TYR A 136 20.36 -9.91 -1.57
N TRP A 137 21.21 -10.51 -0.74
CA TRP A 137 22.65 -10.21 -0.68
C TRP A 137 23.47 -11.00 -1.69
N THR A 138 22.98 -12.15 -2.14
CA THR A 138 23.72 -13.08 -3.01
C THR A 138 23.37 -12.93 -4.49
N GLU A 139 22.11 -12.63 -4.80
CA GLU A 139 21.59 -12.54 -6.17
C GLU A 139 20.73 -11.29 -6.39
N GLY A 140 20.26 -10.66 -5.31
CA GLY A 140 19.38 -9.50 -5.36
C GLY A 140 20.08 -8.15 -5.47
N PRO A 141 19.33 -7.04 -5.27
CA PRO A 141 19.87 -5.68 -5.34
C PRO A 141 21.00 -5.37 -4.35
N GLY A 142 21.19 -6.21 -3.32
CA GLY A 142 22.23 -6.06 -2.32
C GLY A 142 23.63 -6.49 -2.79
N VAL A 143 23.75 -7.28 -3.87
CA VAL A 143 25.04 -7.83 -4.36
C VAL A 143 26.09 -6.76 -4.66
N GLY A 144 25.65 -5.59 -5.12
CA GLY A 144 26.53 -4.46 -5.41
C GLY A 144 26.78 -3.52 -4.22
N GLU A 145 26.05 -3.68 -3.12
CA GLU A 145 26.14 -2.79 -1.95
C GLU A 145 27.31 -3.21 -1.05
N LYS A 146 28.53 -2.78 -1.42
CA LYS A 146 29.76 -3.09 -0.67
C LYS A 146 29.75 -2.56 0.78
N TRP A 147 29.03 -1.48 1.02
CA TRP A 147 29.05 -0.75 2.28
C TRP A 147 27.66 -0.30 2.69
N ILE A 148 27.28 -0.64 3.92
CA ILE A 148 26.07 -0.13 4.54
C ILE A 148 26.47 1.00 5.48
N TYR A 149 26.07 2.21 5.14
CA TYR A 149 26.28 3.37 5.99
C TYR A 149 25.14 3.48 7.01
N TYR A 150 25.49 3.48 8.29
CA TYR A 150 24.53 3.80 9.35
C TYR A 150 25.19 4.62 10.45
N GLN A 151 24.39 5.46 11.10
CA GLN A 151 24.88 6.29 12.19
C GLN A 151 24.84 5.52 13.51
N ARG A 152 25.95 5.54 14.27
CA ARG A 152 26.06 5.05 15.64
C ARG A 152 26.65 6.16 16.51
N ALA A 153 25.91 6.62 17.52
CA ALA A 153 26.36 7.66 18.46
C ALA A 153 26.96 8.93 17.80
N GLY A 154 26.39 9.38 16.67
CA GLY A 154 26.85 10.57 15.93
C GLY A 154 28.00 10.32 14.96
N ILE A 155 28.53 9.09 14.90
CA ILE A 155 29.60 8.69 14.00
C ILE A 155 28.98 7.88 12.85
N SER A 156 29.34 8.21 11.61
CA SER A 156 29.01 7.38 10.44
C SER A 156 29.85 6.10 10.50
N VAL A 157 29.20 4.98 10.76
CA VAL A 157 29.83 3.67 10.81
C VAL A 157 29.54 2.95 9.50
N VAL A 158 30.56 2.31 8.97
CA VAL A 158 30.48 1.50 7.76
C VAL A 158 30.52 0.03 8.20
N SER A 159 29.47 -0.73 7.89
CA SER A 159 29.57 -2.20 7.93
C SER A 159 29.67 -2.73 6.51
N ALA A 160 30.48 -3.77 6.31
CA ALA A 160 30.49 -4.52 5.07
C ALA A 160 29.05 -5.00 4.77
N GLY A 161 28.59 -4.76 3.54
CA GLY A 161 27.49 -5.56 3.00
C GLY A 161 27.95 -7.02 2.95
N ALA A 162 27.06 -7.94 3.29
CA ALA A 162 27.36 -9.37 3.26
C ALA A 162 27.78 -9.81 1.84
#